data_AF-A0A3D8YIP7-F1
#
_entry.id   AF-A0A3D8YIP7-F1
#
_cell.length_a   1.000
_cell.length_b   1.000
_cell.length_c   1.000
_cell.angle_alpha   90.00
_cell.angle_beta   90.00
_cell.angle_gamma   90.00
#
_symmetry.space_group_name_H-M   'P 1'
#
loop_
_entity.id
_entity.type
_entity.pdbx_description
1 polymer ?
#
loop_
_entity_poly.entity_id
_entity_poly.type
_entity_poly.pdbx_seq_one_letter_code
_entity_poly.pdbx_strand_id
1 'polypeptide(L)' 'LLEDKVKQITIYTHPSDMGHVIGKEGKMVSAIKAFVSGVKAKDGFSYKIVVFASKNGDKNPHVLGDQTP' A
#
# COMPACT_ATOMS: atom_id res chain seq x y z
N LEU A 1 -17.26 9.79 -17.59
CA LEU A 1 -15.80 9.59 -17.55
C LEU A 1 -15.25 10.34 -16.35
N LEU A 2 -15.05 9.70 -15.20
CA LEU A 2 -14.48 10.35 -14.00
C LEU A 2 -13.78 9.35 -13.06
N GLU A 3 -13.26 8.24 -13.60
CA GLU A 3 -12.59 7.19 -12.80
C GLU A 3 -11.07 7.41 -12.67
N ASP A 4 -10.49 8.45 -13.28
CA ASP A 4 -9.03 8.58 -13.46
C ASP A 4 -8.23 9.11 -12.26
N LYS A 5 -8.86 9.30 -11.10
CA LYS A 5 -8.17 9.88 -9.92
C LYS A 5 -8.14 8.96 -8.70
N VAL A 6 -8.08 7.65 -8.89
CA VAL A 6 -7.82 6.71 -7.79
C VAL A 6 -6.39 6.19 -7.88
N LYS A 7 -5.59 6.42 -6.84
CA LYS A 7 -4.26 5.83 -6.68
C LYS A 7 -4.31 4.66 -5.72
N GLN A 8 -3.62 3.57 -6.05
CA GLN A 8 -3.48 2.42 -5.15
C GLN A 8 -2.18 2.53 -4.35
N ILE A 9 -2.27 2.31 -3.04
CA ILE A 9 -1.14 2.14 -2.14
C ILE A 9 -1.13 0.67 -1.71
N THR A 10 -0.09 -0.06 -2.09
CA THR A 10 0.08 -1.47 -1.75
C THR A 10 1.09 -1.61 -0.63
N ILE A 11 0.69 -2.22 0.48
CA ILE A 11 1.54 -2.54 1.62
C ILE A 11 1.85 -4.03 1.57
N TYR A 12 3.12 -4.37 1.41
CA TYR A 12 3.60 -5.75 1.51
C TYR A 12 4.09 -5.99 2.94
N THR A 13 3.66 -7.10 3.51
CA THR A 13 4.00 -7.47 4.88
C THR A 13 4.35 -8.94 4.95
N HIS A 14 5.22 -9.33 5.87
CA HIS A 14 5.37 -10.74 6.20
C HIS A 14 4.03 -11.28 6.75
N PRO A 15 3.66 -12.55 6.52
CA PRO A 15 2.43 -13.12 7.04
C PRO A 15 2.27 -12.99 8.57
N SER A 16 3.37 -13.09 9.34
CA SER A 16 3.33 -12.90 10.80
C SER A 16 2.94 -11.48 11.22
N ASP A 17 3.19 -10.50 10.36
CA ASP A 17 3.04 -9.08 10.69
C ASP A 17 1.73 -8.52 10.16
N MET A 18 1.02 -9.28 9.31
CA MET A 18 -0.25 -8.88 8.74
C MET A 18 -1.26 -8.45 9.80
N GLY A 19 -1.37 -9.19 10.90
CA GLY A 19 -2.26 -8.82 12.01
C GLY A 19 -1.94 -7.44 12.61
N HIS A 20 -0.65 -7.11 12.72
CA HIS A 20 -0.19 -5.81 13.21
C HIS A 20 -0.51 -4.68 12.22
N VAL A 21 -0.29 -4.92 10.93
CA VAL A 21 -0.56 -3.93 9.86
C VAL A 21 -2.06 -3.66 9.71
N ILE A 22 -2.91 -4.68 9.78
CA ILE A 22 -4.37 -4.50 9.79
C ILE A 22 -4.80 -3.80 11.07
N GLY A 23 -4.24 -4.23 12.21
CA GLY A 23 -4.65 -3.80 13.54
C GLY A 23 -6.01 -4.36 13.94
N LYS A 24 -6.33 -4.30 15.24
CA LYS A 24 -7.64 -4.73 15.76
C LYS A 24 -8.76 -4.01 15.01
N GLU A 25 -9.71 -4.76 14.45
CA GLU A 25 -10.85 -4.24 13.68
C GLU A 25 -10.44 -3.38 12.46
N GLY A 26 -9.21 -3.54 11.94
CA GLY A 26 -8.74 -2.73 10.81
C GLY A 26 -8.37 -1.29 11.17
N LYS A 27 -8.22 -0.96 12.46
CA LYS A 27 -7.96 0.41 12.93
C LYS A 27 -6.65 0.99 12.38
N MET A 28 -5.60 0.17 12.23
CA MET A 28 -4.31 0.66 11.72
C MET A 28 -4.41 1.04 10.24
N VAL A 29 -4.96 0.17 9.39
CA VAL A 29 -5.22 0.50 7.96
C VAL A 29 -6.15 1.70 7.82
N SER A 30 -7.14 1.83 8.71
CA SER A 30 -8.06 2.98 8.71
C SER A 30 -7.35 4.29 9.06
N ALA A 31 -6.42 4.27 10.02
CA ALA A 31 -5.60 5.42 10.35
C ALA A 31 -4.70 5.84 9.17
N ILE A 32 -4.08 4.89 8.48
CA ILE A 32 -3.29 5.16 7.27
C ILE A 32 -4.18 5.78 6.18
N LYS A 33 -5.40 5.23 5.97
CA LYS A 33 -6.38 5.78 5.01
C LYS A 33 -6.73 7.23 5.33
N ALA A 34 -7.02 7.54 6.60
CA ALA A 34 -7.32 8.89 7.04
C ALA A 34 -6.15 9.83 6.80
N PHE A 35 -4.93 9.40 7.14
CA PHE A 35 -3.71 10.17 6.93
C PHE A 35 -3.50 10.53 5.45
N VAL A 36 -3.54 9.55 4.54
CA VAL A 36 -3.33 9.80 3.10
C VAL A 36 -4.48 10.59 2.47
N SER A 37 -5.71 10.46 2.99
CA SER A 37 -6.86 11.22 2.50
C SER A 37 -6.68 12.74 2.69
N GLY A 38 -5.85 13.17 3.65
CA GLY A 38 -5.52 14.59 3.84
C GLY A 38 -4.83 15.21 2.62
N VAL A 39 -4.13 14.42 1.80
CA VAL A 39 -3.44 14.90 0.59
C VAL A 39 -4.40 15.13 -0.58
N LYS A 40 -5.62 14.55 -0.53
CA LYS A 40 -6.66 14.74 -1.57
C LYS A 40 -6.97 16.21 -1.83
N ALA A 41 -6.88 17.06 -0.81
CA ALA A 41 -7.12 18.50 -0.95
C ALA A 41 -6.07 19.20 -1.84
N LYS A 42 -4.87 18.63 -1.97
CA LYS A 42 -3.78 19.16 -2.78
C LYS A 42 -3.82 18.68 -4.23
N ASP A 43 -4.05 17.37 -4.43
CA ASP A 43 -3.86 16.73 -5.74
C ASP A 43 -5.14 16.15 -6.36
N GLY A 44 -6.24 16.13 -5.60
CA GLY A 44 -7.53 15.62 -6.03
C GLY A 44 -7.60 14.10 -6.18
N PHE A 45 -6.59 13.34 -5.72
CA PHE A 45 -6.60 11.89 -5.80
C PHE A 45 -7.32 11.25 -4.62
N SER A 46 -8.12 10.24 -4.91
CA SER A 46 -8.61 9.27 -3.92
C SER A 46 -7.61 8.13 -3.80
N TYR A 47 -7.52 7.53 -2.61
CA TYR A 47 -6.51 6.50 -2.32
C TYR A 47 -7.16 5.19 -1.90
N LYS A 48 -6.76 4.09 -2.54
CA LYS A 48 -7.13 2.73 -2.17
C LYS A 48 -5.93 2.05 -1.51
N ILE A 49 -6.09 1.60 -0.27
CA ILE A 49 -5.05 0.86 0.45
C ILE A 49 -5.33 -0.64 0.31
N VAL A 50 -4.30 -1.40 -0.07
CA VAL A 50 -4.33 -2.86 -0.18
C VAL A 50 -3.15 -3.42 0.59
N VAL A 51 -3.37 -4.47 1.37
CA VAL A 51 -2.32 -5.15 2.16
C VAL A 51 -2.17 -6.57 1.64
N PHE A 52 -0.96 -6.97 1.28
CA PHE A 52 -0.63 -8.33 0.85
C PHE A 52 0.40 -8.98 1.77
N ALA A 53 0.16 -10.23 2.13
CA ALA A 53 1.19 -11.07 2.73
C ALA A 53 2.16 -11.51 1.63
N SER A 54 3.43 -11.10 1.72
CA SER A 54 4.50 -11.63 0.87
C SER A 54 5.30 -12.65 1.67
N LYS A 55 5.39 -13.89 1.16
CA LYS A 55 6.27 -14.88 1.76
C LYS A 55 7.71 -14.51 1.38
N ASN A 56 8.62 -14.54 2.35
CA ASN A 56 10.05 -14.38 2.09
C ASN A 56 10.47 -15.40 1.01
N GLY A 57 10.72 -14.90 -0.21
CA GLY A 57 10.94 -15.72 -1.41
C GLY A 57 10.40 -15.09 -2.71
N ASP A 58 9.39 -14.22 -2.62
CA ASP A 58 8.92 -13.48 -3.80
C ASP A 58 9.83 -12.28 -4.05
N LYS A 59 10.83 -12.50 -4.92
CA LYS A 59 11.73 -11.46 -5.43
C LYS A 59 10.90 -10.22 -5.77
N ASN A 60 11.19 -9.11 -5.11
CA ASN A 60 10.65 -7.81 -5.46
C ASN A 60 10.95 -7.55 -6.96
N PRO A 61 9.94 -7.43 -7.84
CA PRO A 61 10.19 -7.28 -9.28
C PRO A 61 10.91 -5.98 -9.63
N HIS A 62 11.07 -5.06 -8.68
CA HIS A 62 11.78 -3.80 -8.88
C HIS A 62 13.30 -3.82 -8.58
N VAL A 63 13.90 -4.95 -8.21
CA VAL A 63 15.36 -5.05 -7.98
C VAL A 63 16.11 -5.96 -8.96
N LEU A 64 15.48 -6.35 -10.07
CA LEU A 64 16.17 -7.07 -11.15
C LEU A 64 16.31 -6.18 -12.38
N GLY A 65 17.38 -5.39 -12.43
CA GLY A 65 17.76 -4.69 -13.65
C GLY A 65 18.47 -3.36 -13.45
N ASP A 66 19.54 -3.32 -12.68
CA ASP A 66 20.67 -2.42 -12.96
C ASP A 66 21.94 -3.11 -12.44
N GLN A 67 22.34 -4.16 -13.16
CA GLN A 67 23.74 -4.52 -13.28
C GLN A 67 24.11 -4.24 -14.73
N THR A 68 24.57 -3.01 -14.98
CA THR A 68 25.32 -2.71 -16.20
C THR A 68 26.77 -3.20 -15.96
N PRO A 69 27.38 -3.95 -16.89
CA PRO A 69 28.79 -4.31 -16.83
C PRO A 69 29.73 -3.10 -16.81
#